data_AF-A0A9X8VM98-F1
#
_entry.id   AF-A0A9X8VM98-F1
#
_cell.length_a   1.000
_cell.length_b   1.000
_cell.length_c   1.000
_cell.angle_alpha   90.00
_cell.angle_beta   90.00
_cell.angle_gamma   90.00
#
_symmetry.space_group_name_H-M   'P 1'
#
loop_
_entity.id
_entity.type
_entity.pdbx_description
1 polymer ?
#
loop_
_entity_poly.entity_id
_entity_poly.type
_entity_poly.pdbx_seq_one_letter_code
_entity_poly.pdbx_strand_id
1 'polypeptide(L)'
;MNEQPENLLGEANAFVDVLEQVSQVAKLNKPVLVIGERGTGKELIAHRLHYLSNRWQGPFISLNCAALNENLLDSELFGHEAGAFTGAQKRHLGRFERADGGTLFLDELATAPMLV
;
A
#
# COMPACT_ATOMS: atom_id res chain seq x y z
N MET A 1 4.50 13.93 13.02
CA MET A 1 3.53 14.82 12.36
C MET A 1 2.24 14.04 12.28
N ASN A 2 1.16 14.54 12.89
CA ASN A 2 -0.16 13.91 12.79
C ASN A 2 -0.71 14.27 11.41
N GLU A 3 -0.45 13.43 10.41
CA GLU A 3 -1.22 13.47 9.16
C GLU A 3 -2.64 13.02 9.51
N GLN A 4 -3.53 14.00 9.66
CA GLN A 4 -4.96 13.72 9.69
C GLN A 4 -5.31 13.03 8.36
N PRO A 5 -5.98 11.87 8.38
CA PRO A 5 -6.37 11.22 7.14
C PRO A 5 -7.20 12.21 6.33
N GLU A 6 -6.76 12.52 5.11
CA GLU A 6 -7.51 13.39 4.20
C GLU A 6 -8.92 12.81 4.05
N ASN A 7 -9.92 13.61 4.41
CA ASN A 7 -11.30 13.18 4.31
C ASN A 7 -11.66 13.00 2.83
N LEU A 8 -12.16 11.81 2.48
CA LEU A 8 -12.75 11.52 1.18
C LEU A 8 -13.97 12.44 0.96
N LEU A 9 -13.88 13.34 -0.02
CA LEU A 9 -14.94 14.27 -0.39
C LEU A 9 -15.55 13.86 -1.74
N GLY A 10 -16.86 13.67 -1.77
CA GLY A 10 -17.60 13.35 -2.99
C GLY A 10 -19.05 13.02 -2.69
N GLU A 11 -19.96 13.49 -3.55
CA GLU A 11 -21.42 13.34 -3.37
C GLU A 11 -22.08 12.55 -4.51
N ALA A 12 -21.31 12.18 -5.54
CA ALA A 12 -21.84 11.40 -6.65
C ALA A 12 -22.26 10.00 -6.18
N ASN A 13 -23.40 9.50 -6.66
CA ASN A 13 -23.91 8.18 -6.28
C ASN A 13 -22.87 7.06 -6.49
N ALA A 14 -22.16 7.08 -7.63
CA ALA A 14 -21.10 6.11 -7.91
C ALA A 14 -19.95 6.14 -6.88
N PHE A 15 -19.67 7.31 -6.31
CA PHE A 15 -18.66 7.44 -5.25
C PHE A 15 -19.18 6.86 -3.93
N VAL A 16 -20.44 7.12 -3.59
CA VAL A 16 -21.10 6.53 -2.41
C VAL A 16 -21.10 4.99 -2.52
N ASP A 17 -21.44 4.44 -3.69
CA ASP A 17 -21.42 2.99 -3.94
C ASP A 17 -20.03 2.38 -3.69
N VAL A 18 -18.96 3.07 -4.14
CA VAL A 18 -17.58 2.64 -3.89
C VAL A 18 -17.26 2.67 -2.38
N LEU A 19 -17.68 3.70 -1.65
CA LEU A 19 -17.46 3.78 -0.20
C LEU A 19 -18.20 2.67 0.57
N GLU A 20 -19.38 2.28 0.11
CA GLU A 20 -20.09 1.12 0.67
C GLU A 20 -19.33 -0.18 0.42
N GLN A 21 -18.86 -0.40 -0.82
CA GLN A 21 -18.03 -1.57 -1.15
C GLN A 21 -16.75 -1.62 -0.30
N VAL A 22 -16.06 -0.50 -0.16
CA VAL A 22 -14.88 -0.36 0.72
C VAL A 22 -15.21 -0.77 2.15
N SER A 23 -16.36 -0.33 2.68
CA SER A 23 -16.79 -0.65 4.05
C SER A 23 -17.07 -2.14 4.26
N GLN A 24 -17.57 -2.83 3.23
CA GLN A 24 -17.79 -4.28 3.28
C GLN A 24 -16.47 -5.05 3.17
N VAL A 25 -15.61 -4.65 2.22
CA VAL A 25 -14.33 -5.32 1.94
C VAL A 25 -13.31 -5.11 3.06
N ALA A 26 -13.30 -3.95 3.72
CA ALA A 26 -12.36 -3.65 4.81
C ALA A 26 -12.42 -4.65 5.98
N LYS A 27 -13.58 -5.28 6.20
CA LYS A 27 -13.78 -6.30 7.25
C LYS A 27 -13.16 -7.65 6.89
N LEU A 28 -12.82 -7.86 5.63
CA LEU A 28 -12.22 -9.09 5.13
C LEU A 28 -10.71 -9.04 5.26
N ASN A 29 -10.11 -10.10 5.80
CA ASN A 29 -8.66 -10.26 5.79
C ASN A 29 -8.18 -10.87 4.46
N LYS A 30 -8.37 -10.14 3.36
CA LYS A 30 -7.98 -10.55 2.00
C LYS A 30 -7.26 -9.41 1.26
N PRO A 31 -6.38 -9.73 0.29
CA PRO A 31 -5.85 -8.72 -0.62
C PRO A 31 -6.97 -8.01 -1.39
N VAL A 32 -6.81 -6.70 -1.61
CA VAL A 32 -7.78 -5.86 -2.32
C VAL A 32 -7.08 -5.18 -3.48
N LEU A 33 -7.64 -5.29 -4.68
CA LEU A 33 -7.17 -4.59 -5.87
C LEU A 33 -8.05 -3.34 -6.09
N VAL A 34 -7.43 -2.16 -6.06
CA VAL A 34 -8.11 -0.88 -6.32
C VAL A 34 -7.78 -0.43 -7.75
N ILE A 35 -8.79 -0.31 -8.58
CA ILE A 35 -8.66 0.06 -10.00
C ILE A 35 -9.27 1.45 -10.19
N GLY A 36 -8.60 2.29 -10.96
CA GLY A 36 -9.07 3.63 -11.29
C GLY A 36 -7.99 4.41 -12.04
N GLU A 37 -8.41 5.48 -12.71
CA GLU A 37 -7.51 6.34 -13.47
C GLU A 37 -6.49 7.05 -12.56
N ARG A 38 -5.45 7.62 -13.16
CA ARG A 38 -4.44 8.39 -12.42
C ARG A 38 -5.11 9.63 -11.82
N GLY A 39 -4.83 9.91 -10.55
CA GLY A 39 -5.37 11.09 -9.86
C GLY A 39 -6.78 10.94 -9.28
N THR A 40 -7.41 9.77 -9.33
CA THR A 40 -8.75 9.55 -8.76
C THR A 40 -8.75 9.26 -7.24
N GLY A 41 -7.64 9.48 -6.54
CA GLY A 41 -7.56 9.30 -5.08
C GLY A 41 -7.53 7.84 -4.61
N LYS A 42 -6.93 6.91 -5.36
CA LYS A 42 -6.81 5.48 -4.97
C LYS A 42 -6.11 5.28 -3.62
N GLU A 43 -5.14 6.12 -3.30
CA GLU A 43 -4.45 6.11 -1.99
C GLU A 43 -5.41 6.40 -0.84
N LEU A 44 -6.34 7.34 -1.00
CA LEU A 44 -7.38 7.63 -0.01
C LEU A 44 -8.30 6.43 0.24
N ILE A 45 -8.61 5.66 -0.81
CA ILE A 45 -9.37 4.41 -0.70
C ILE A 45 -8.57 3.36 0.09
N ALA A 46 -7.25 3.24 -0.14
CA ALA A 46 -6.39 2.33 0.61
C ALA A 46 -6.30 2.71 2.10
N HIS A 47 -6.16 3.99 2.43
CA HIS A 47 -6.23 4.49 3.80
C HIS A 47 -7.59 4.18 4.45
N ARG A 48 -8.69 4.36 3.70
CA ARG A 48 -10.03 4.04 4.20
C ARG A 48 -10.22 2.56 4.46
N LEU A 49 -9.74 1.69 3.58
CA LEU A 49 -9.74 0.23 3.76
C LEU A 49 -8.98 -0.14 5.04
N HIS A 50 -7.79 0.43 5.26
CA HIS A 50 -7.01 0.19 6.47
C HIS A 50 -7.75 0.67 7.73
N TYR A 51 -8.25 1.90 7.73
CA TYR A 51 -8.95 2.50 8.86
C TYR A 51 -10.21 1.72 9.27
N LEU A 52 -10.96 1.17 8.32
CA LEU A 52 -12.18 0.40 8.57
C LEU A 52 -11.92 -1.08 8.90
N SER A 53 -10.67 -1.54 8.80
CA SER A 53 -10.32 -2.93 9.03
C SER A 53 -10.03 -3.23 10.51
N ASN A 54 -9.98 -4.52 10.87
CA ASN A 54 -9.61 -4.96 12.22
C ASN A 54 -8.15 -4.65 12.60
N ARG A 55 -7.33 -4.19 11.65
CA ARG A 55 -5.90 -3.92 11.77
C ARG A 55 -5.55 -2.43 11.66
N TRP A 56 -6.54 -1.55 11.88
CA TRP A 56 -6.40 -0.10 11.79
C TRP A 56 -5.41 0.53 12.79
N GLN A 57 -5.09 -0.18 13.88
CA GLN A 57 -4.07 0.24 14.85
C GLN A 57 -2.65 -0.19 14.45
N GLY A 58 -2.55 -1.09 13.46
CA GLY A 58 -1.27 -1.56 12.92
C GLY A 58 -0.65 -0.55 11.97
N PRO A 59 0.59 -0.81 11.50
CA PRO A 59 1.26 0.07 10.55
C PRO A 59 0.52 0.11 9.20
N PHE A 60 0.39 1.30 8.63
CA PHE A 60 0.05 1.47 7.22
C PHE A 60 1.31 1.87 6.46
N ILE A 61 1.79 0.99 5.58
CA ILE A 61 3.01 1.20 4.80
C ILE A 61 2.60 1.34 3.33
N SER A 62 2.90 2.49 2.73
CA SER A 62 2.71 2.72 1.29
C SER A 62 4.04 2.55 0.56
N LEU A 63 4.00 1.92 -0.61
CA LEU A 63 5.11 1.79 -1.54
C LEU A 63 4.63 2.09 -2.95
N ASN A 64 5.22 3.10 -3.58
CA ASN A 64 4.98 3.39 -4.99
C ASN A 64 5.94 2.55 -5.85
N CYS A 65 5.39 1.61 -6.62
CA CYS A 65 6.16 0.69 -7.44
C CYS A 65 6.81 1.35 -8.67
N ALA A 66 6.26 2.47 -9.17
CA ALA A 66 6.80 3.17 -10.33
C ALA A 66 8.06 3.97 -10.03
N ALA A 67 8.33 4.25 -8.75
CA ALA A 67 9.48 5.04 -8.32
C ALA A 67 10.79 4.23 -8.21
N LEU A 68 10.74 2.90 -8.36
CA LEU A 68 11.87 2.00 -8.11
C LEU A 68 12.20 1.14 -9.33
N ASN A 69 13.50 0.87 -9.55
CA ASN A 69 13.96 -0.16 -10.47
C ASN A 69 13.88 -1.56 -9.81
N GLU A 70 13.93 -2.61 -10.61
CA GLU A 70 13.66 -4.00 -10.17
C GLU A 70 14.48 -4.42 -8.94
N ASN A 71 15.80 -4.22 -8.99
CA ASN A 71 16.69 -4.60 -7.89
C ASN A 71 16.40 -3.85 -6.57
N LEU A 72 15.97 -2.58 -6.64
CA LEU A 72 15.59 -1.83 -5.44
C LEU A 72 14.19 -2.20 -4.96
N LEU A 73 13.29 -2.59 -5.86
CA LEU A 73 11.95 -3.02 -5.49
C LEU A 73 11.98 -4.27 -4.61
N ASP A 74 12.74 -5.29 -4.99
CA ASP A 74 12.88 -6.52 -4.20
C ASP A 74 13.53 -6.23 -2.84
N SER A 75 14.60 -5.44 -2.84
CA SER A 75 15.28 -5.02 -1.62
C SER A 75 14.36 -4.20 -0.69
N GLU A 76 13.50 -3.34 -1.21
CA GLU A 76 12.55 -2.58 -0.40
C GLU A 76 11.43 -3.49 0.11
N LEU A 77 10.86 -4.37 -0.72
CA LEU A 77 9.76 -5.25 -0.34
C LEU A 77 10.19 -6.28 0.72
N PHE A 78 11.28 -6.99 0.46
CA PHE A 78 11.73 -8.14 1.25
C PHE A 78 12.88 -7.82 2.21
N GLY A 79 13.56 -6.69 1.99
CA GLY A 79 14.75 -6.37 2.76
C GLY A 79 16.00 -7.07 2.24
N HIS A 80 17.12 -6.80 2.88
CA HIS A 80 18.37 -7.49 2.62
C HIS A 80 19.27 -7.49 3.86
N GLU A 81 20.14 -8.49 3.94
CA GLU A 81 21.20 -8.55 4.95
C GLU A 81 22.46 -7.78 4.49
N ALA A 82 23.30 -7.40 5.46
CA ALA A 82 24.58 -6.78 5.14
C ALA A 82 25.42 -7.75 4.28
N GLY A 83 25.92 -7.26 3.14
CA GLY A 83 26.70 -8.05 2.17
C GLY A 83 25.88 -8.82 1.13
N ALA A 84 24.56 -8.66 1.07
CA ALA A 84 23.72 -9.34 0.07
C ALA A 84 24.04 -8.93 -1.39
N PHE A 85 24.51 -7.70 -1.62
CA PHE A 85 24.98 -7.20 -2.91
C PHE A 85 26.08 -6.13 -2.74
N THR A 86 26.75 -5.75 -3.84
CA THR A 86 27.78 -4.71 -3.82
C THR A 86 27.17 -3.36 -3.43
N GLY A 87 27.44 -2.91 -2.20
CA GLY A 87 26.85 -1.68 -1.63
C GLY A 87 25.93 -1.92 -0.43
N ALA A 88 25.56 -3.17 -0.12
CA ALA A 88 24.75 -3.53 1.05
C ALA A 88 25.57 -3.45 2.36
N GLN A 89 25.77 -2.23 2.87
CA GLN A 89 26.60 -1.99 4.06
C GLN A 89 25.90 -2.33 5.38
N LYS A 90 24.57 -2.37 5.41
CA LYS A 90 23.75 -2.59 6.62
C LYS A 90 22.54 -3.45 6.28
N ARG A 91 22.00 -4.12 7.30
CA ARG A 91 20.71 -4.81 7.21
C ARG A 91 19.59 -3.79 6.96
N HIS A 92 18.69 -4.12 6.05
CA HIS A 92 17.49 -3.35 5.74
C HIS A 92 16.25 -4.23 5.91
N LEU A 93 15.31 -3.82 6.78
CA LEU A 93 14.04 -4.51 6.95
C LEU A 93 13.09 -4.19 5.79
N GLY A 94 12.52 -5.23 5.19
CA GLY A 94 11.57 -5.08 4.08
C GLY A 94 10.25 -4.44 4.46
N ARG A 95 9.51 -3.93 3.48
CA ARG A 95 8.16 -3.36 3.67
C ARG A 95 7.17 -4.39 4.18
N PHE A 96 7.31 -5.67 3.82
CA PHE A 96 6.47 -6.73 4.40
C PHE A 96 6.67 -6.86 5.92
N GLU A 97 7.91 -6.90 6.38
CA GLU A 97 8.23 -6.99 7.82
C GLU A 97 7.77 -5.72 8.56
N ARG A 98 7.96 -4.55 7.95
CA ARG A 98 7.55 -3.26 8.55
C ARG A 98 6.03 -3.07 8.58
N ALA A 99 5.29 -3.75 7.71
CA ALA A 99 3.83 -3.73 7.65
C ALA A 99 3.18 -4.86 8.49
N ASP A 100 3.98 -5.64 9.22
CA ASP A 100 3.47 -6.74 10.03
C ASP A 100 2.41 -6.25 11.04
N GLY A 101 1.35 -7.05 11.21
CA GLY A 101 0.15 -6.67 11.97
C GLY A 101 -0.68 -5.54 11.37
N GLY A 102 -0.31 -4.99 10.20
CA GLY A 102 -0.92 -3.84 9.56
C GLY A 102 -1.26 -4.06 8.09
N THR A 103 -1.06 -3.03 7.25
CA THR A 103 -1.42 -3.03 5.82
C THR A 103 -0.26 -2.50 4.99
N LEU A 104 0.09 -3.24 3.93
CA LEU A 104 0.99 -2.79 2.87
C LEU A 104 0.15 -2.39 1.65
N PHE A 105 0.28 -1.15 1.22
CA PHE A 105 -0.32 -0.63 0.00
C PHE A 105 0.74 -0.52 -1.09
N LEU A 106 0.46 -1.13 -2.25
CA LEU A 106 1.33 -1.12 -3.43
C LEU A 106 0.67 -0.23 -4.48
N ASP A 107 1.16 1.01 -4.61
CA ASP A 107 0.65 1.94 -5.61
C ASP A 107 1.34 1.74 -6.95
N GLU A 108 0.59 1.98 -8.02
CA GLU A 108 1.01 1.74 -9.40
C GLU A 108 1.53 0.31 -9.64
N LEU A 109 0.96 -0.71 -8.98
CA LEU A 109 1.39 -2.11 -9.11
C LEU A 109 1.55 -2.61 -10.57
N ALA A 110 0.76 -2.08 -11.51
CA ALA A 110 0.86 -2.43 -12.93
C ALA A 110 2.18 -1.98 -13.60
N THR A 111 2.92 -1.05 -13.00
CA THR A 111 4.24 -0.61 -13.47
C THR A 111 5.37 -1.41 -12.81
N ALA A 112 5.05 -2.28 -11.84
CA ALA A 112 6.04 -3.13 -11.24
C ALA A 112 6.68 -4.04 -12.30
N PRO A 113 8.01 -4.18 -12.31
CA PRO A 113 8.71 -5.06 -13.22
C PRO A 113 8.20 -6.50 -13.08
N MET A 114 7.81 -7.11 -14.19
CA MET A 114 7.46 -8.52 -14.21
C MET A 114 8.73 -9.36 -14.32
N LEU A 115 8.93 -10.25 -13.35
CA LEU A 115 9.85 -11.38 -13.51
C LEU A 115 9.36 -12.21 -14.70
N VAL A 116 10.13 -12.22 -15.78
CA VAL A 116 10.00 -13.20 -16.88
C VAL A 116 10.98 -14.33 -16.64
#